data_AF-A0A970UU85-F1
#
_entry.id   AF-A0A970UU85-F1
#
_cell.length_a   1.000
_cell.length_b   1.000
_cell.length_c   1.000
_cell.angle_alpha   90.00
_cell.angle_beta   90.00
_cell.angle_gamma   90.00
#
_symmetry.space_group_name_H-M   'P 1'
#
loop_
_entity.id
_entity.type
_entity.pdbx_description
1 polymer ?
#
loop_
_entity_poly.entity_id
_entity_poly.type
_entity_poly.pdbx_seq_one_letter_code
_entity_poly.pdbx_strand_id
1 'polypeptide(L)'
;MQKTDAENWWKQKRKTYNIGLIIAGFLAFTLYSIVGSHFIPYEEGFEITIFTLFFQGIGYLIMMAIANLCYNLGYFADENFNTSNSPKFRKNLFNFGFWFSVILPFSVPTWIVIRYLITN
;
A
#
# COMPACT_ATOMS: atom_id res chain seq x y z
N MET A 1 -30.60 -3.43 -11.50
CA MET A 1 -30.01 -2.26 -10.82
C MET A 1 -28.61 -2.05 -11.37
N GLN A 2 -28.39 -0.86 -11.92
CA GLN A 2 -27.57 -0.54 -13.09
C GLN A 2 -26.10 -0.27 -12.72
N LYS A 3 -25.18 -0.35 -13.71
CA LYS A 3 -23.74 -0.02 -13.62
C LYS A 3 -23.38 1.17 -12.71
N THR A 4 -24.27 2.16 -12.65
CA THR A 4 -24.19 3.35 -11.79
C THR A 4 -23.96 3.03 -10.31
N ASP A 5 -24.52 1.94 -9.79
CA ASP A 5 -24.43 1.62 -8.35
C ASP A 5 -23.03 1.12 -7.98
N ALA A 6 -22.40 0.32 -8.84
CA ALA A 6 -21.04 -0.17 -8.64
C ALA A 6 -20.02 0.97 -8.78
N GLU A 7 -20.14 1.75 -9.86
CA GLU A 7 -19.26 2.89 -10.13
C GLU A 7 -19.29 3.93 -8.98
N ASN A 8 -20.49 4.29 -8.52
CA ASN A 8 -20.65 5.21 -7.40
C ASN A 8 -20.03 4.66 -6.12
N TRP A 9 -20.15 3.36 -5.86
CA TRP A 9 -19.55 2.73 -4.69
C TRP A 9 -18.02 2.80 -4.72
N TRP A 10 -17.40 2.45 -5.85
CA TRP A 10 -15.93 2.52 -6.01
C TRP A 10 -15.44 3.97 -5.98
N LYS A 11 -16.17 4.94 -6.55
CA LYS A 11 -15.83 6.36 -6.42
C LYS A 11 -15.82 6.83 -4.97
N GLN A 12 -16.83 6.45 -4.18
CA GLN A 12 -16.90 6.80 -2.75
C GLN A 12 -15.76 6.17 -1.94
N LYS A 13 -15.37 4.93 -2.27
CA LYS A 13 -14.32 4.20 -1.55
C LYS A 13 -12.90 4.61 -1.91
N ARG A 14 -12.68 5.31 -3.03
CA ARG A 14 -11.36 5.81 -3.43
C ARG A 14 -10.71 6.70 -2.37
N LYS A 15 -11.49 7.58 -1.73
CA LYS A 15 -10.97 8.45 -0.66
C LYS A 15 -10.47 7.63 0.54
N THR A 16 -11.26 6.65 0.99
CA THR A 16 -10.87 5.73 2.06
C THR A 16 -9.60 4.96 1.70
N TYR A 17 -9.52 4.45 0.47
CA TYR A 17 -8.35 3.73 -0.04
C TYR A 17 -7.09 4.59 0.03
N ASN A 18 -7.11 5.79 -0.56
CA ASN A 18 -5.95 6.69 -0.57
C ASN A 18 -5.53 7.17 0.82
N ILE A 19 -6.49 7.47 1.71
CA ILE A 19 -6.16 7.82 3.11
C ILE A 19 -5.46 6.65 3.80
N GLY A 20 -5.94 5.42 3.60
CA GLY A 20 -5.30 4.23 4.16
C GLY A 20 -3.87 4.06 3.68
N LEU A 21 -3.60 4.29 2.38
CA LEU A 21 -2.24 4.21 1.83
C LEU A 21 -1.32 5.29 2.38
N ILE A 22 -1.82 6.51 2.59
CA ILE A 22 -1.04 7.61 3.19
C ILE A 22 -0.63 7.26 4.61
N ILE A 23 -1.58 6.79 5.42
CA ILE A 23 -1.31 6.37 6.80
C ILE A 23 -0.33 5.19 6.80
N ALA A 24 -0.56 4.18 5.97
CA ALA A 24 0.30 3.01 5.86
C ALA A 24 1.73 3.36 5.44
N GLY A 25 1.89 4.20 4.42
CA GLY A 25 3.20 4.67 3.95
C GLY A 25 3.96 5.43 5.02
N PHE A 26 3.29 6.35 5.74
CA PHE A 26 3.90 7.11 6.83
C PHE A 26 4.35 6.21 7.99
N LEU A 27 3.48 5.27 8.41
CA LEU A 27 3.80 4.31 9.47
C LEU A 27 4.92 3.36 9.07
N ALA A 28 4.89 2.83 7.85
CA ALA A 28 5.93 1.94 7.34
C ALA A 28 7.28 2.65 7.22
N PHE A 29 7.30 3.91 6.79
CA PHE A 29 8.52 4.70 6.74
C PHE A 29 9.09 4.98 8.14
N THR A 30 8.21 5.30 9.11
CA THR A 30 8.61 5.47 10.52
C THR A 30 9.21 4.18 11.06
N LEU A 31 8.57 3.03 10.80
CA LEU A 31 9.07 1.73 11.23
C LEU A 31 10.40 1.37 10.55
N TYR A 32 10.52 1.63 9.24
CA TYR A 32 11.76 1.47 8.50
C TYR A 32 12.90 2.29 9.12
N SER A 33 12.62 3.54 9.51
CA SER A 33 13.62 4.41 10.13
C SER A 33 14.11 3.85 11.47
N ILE A 34 13.18 3.37 12.31
CA ILE A 34 13.50 2.78 13.62
C ILE A 34 14.29 1.47 13.44
N VAL A 35 13.74 0.53 12.67
CA VAL A 35 14.32 -0.80 12.45
C VAL A 35 15.69 -0.68 11.76
N GLY A 36 15.80 0.16 10.74
CA GLY A 36 17.06 0.40 10.05
C GLY A 36 18.13 0.97 10.98
N SER A 37 17.77 1.97 11.81
CA SER A 37 18.73 2.56 12.76
C SER A 37 19.22 1.60 13.85
N HIS A 38 18.44 0.56 14.17
CA HIS A 38 18.77 -0.37 15.25
C HIS A 38 19.44 -1.66 14.76
N PHE A 39 19.03 -2.18 13.60
CA PHE A 39 19.43 -3.50 13.13
C PHE A 39 20.39 -3.47 11.94
N ILE A 40 20.53 -2.36 11.22
CA ILE A 40 21.52 -2.25 10.13
C ILE A 40 22.83 -1.73 10.74
N PRO A 41 23.94 -2.48 10.60
CA PRO A 41 25.23 -2.04 11.11
C PRO A 41 25.64 -0.67 10.54
N TYR A 42 26.28 0.16 11.36
CA TYR A 42 26.77 1.47 10.92
C TYR A 42 27.70 1.38 9.69
N GLU A 43 28.49 0.30 9.61
CA GLU A 43 29.39 0.02 8.48
C GLU A 43 28.64 -0.19 7.15
N GLU A 44 27.36 -0.59 7.17
CA GLU A 44 26.52 -0.70 5.96
C GLU A 44 25.98 0.68 5.49
N GLY A 45 26.32 1.78 6.18
CA GLY A 45 26.06 3.15 5.73
C GLY A 45 24.58 3.55 5.75
N PHE A 46 23.79 3.00 6.67
CA PHE A 46 22.39 3.38 6.82
C PHE A 46 22.26 4.81 7.33
N GLU A 47 21.97 5.74 6.42
CA GLU A 47 21.72 7.15 6.75
C GLU A 47 20.47 7.66 6.05
N ILE A 48 19.60 8.33 6.81
CA ILE A 48 18.46 9.07 6.27
C ILE A 48 18.86 10.54 6.16
N THR A 49 19.25 10.92 4.95
CA THR A 49 19.59 12.30 4.58
C THR A 49 18.38 13.01 3.94
N ILE A 50 18.51 14.32 3.73
CA ILE A 50 17.49 15.07 2.97
C ILE A 50 17.36 14.58 1.52
N PHE A 51 18.47 14.12 0.91
CA PHE A 51 18.47 13.56 -0.43
C PHE A 51 17.73 12.21 -0.48
N THR A 52 17.99 11.31 0.47
CA THR A 52 17.28 10.03 0.52
C THR A 52 15.79 10.24 0.79
N LEU A 53 15.43 11.19 1.67
CA LEU A 53 14.04 11.53 1.93
C LEU A 53 13.34 12.08 0.67
N PHE A 54 14.02 12.92 -0.10
CA PHE A 54 13.49 13.46 -1.36
C PHE A 54 13.22 12.36 -2.39
N PHE A 55 14.19 11.46 -2.63
CA PHE A 55 14.01 10.36 -3.58
C PHE A 55 12.97 9.33 -3.10
N GLN A 56 12.91 9.05 -1.80
CA GLN A 56 11.86 8.20 -1.22
C GLN A 56 10.48 8.85 -1.36
N GLY A 57 10.38 10.17 -1.21
CA GLY A 57 9.15 10.92 -1.48
C GLY A 57 8.69 10.77 -2.92
N ILE A 58 9.60 10.91 -3.90
CA ILE A 58 9.31 10.67 -5.32
C ILE A 58 8.86 9.22 -5.54
N GLY A 59 9.60 8.25 -5.02
CA GLY A 59 9.26 6.83 -5.12
C GLY A 59 7.88 6.53 -4.53
N TYR A 60 7.56 7.13 -3.38
CA TYR A 60 6.27 7.01 -2.73
C TYR A 60 5.13 7.57 -3.62
N LEU A 61 5.31 8.73 -4.25
CA LEU A 61 4.31 9.29 -5.18
C LEU A 61 4.10 8.41 -6.41
N ILE A 62 5.17 7.83 -6.97
CA ILE A 62 5.08 6.86 -8.07
C ILE A 62 4.29 5.64 -7.62
N MET A 63 4.60 5.10 -6.44
CA MET A 63 3.87 3.96 -5.88
C MET A 63 2.40 4.28 -5.59
N MET A 64 2.08 5.50 -5.15
CA MET A 64 0.70 5.97 -4.99
C MET A 64 -0.05 6.01 -6.32
N ALA A 65 0.61 6.44 -7.41
CA ALA A 65 0.03 6.40 -8.74
C ALA A 65 -0.26 4.96 -9.18
N ILE A 66 0.71 4.05 -9.02
CA ILE A 66 0.55 2.62 -9.31
C ILE A 66 -0.59 2.02 -8.49
N ALA A 67 -0.67 2.32 -7.19
CA ALA A 67 -1.72 1.83 -6.31
C ALA A 67 -3.13 2.32 -6.74
N ASN A 68 -3.23 3.53 -7.29
CA ASN A 68 -4.48 4.04 -7.87
C ASN A 68 -4.83 3.37 -9.21
N LEU A 69 -3.84 2.95 -10.01
CA LEU A 69 -4.08 2.11 -11.19
C LEU A 69 -4.59 0.72 -10.78
N CYS A 70 -3.97 0.09 -9.79
CA CYS A 70 -4.45 -1.18 -9.22
C CYS A 70 -5.87 -1.05 -8.64
N TYR A 71 -6.20 0.08 -8.03
CA TYR A 71 -7.56 0.36 -7.56
C TYR A 71 -8.59 0.32 -8.71
N ASN A 72 -8.24 0.87 -9.88
CA ASN A 72 -9.11 0.82 -11.06
C ASN A 72 -9.29 -0.61 -11.58
N LEU A 73 -8.27 -1.47 -11.47
CA LEU A 73 -8.40 -2.90 -11.79
C LEU A 73 -9.41 -3.59 -10.88
N GLY A 74 -9.52 -3.18 -9.61
CA GLY A 74 -10.56 -3.65 -8.69
C GLY A 74 -11.97 -3.33 -9.18
N TYR A 75 -12.20 -2.10 -9.65
CA TYR A 75 -13.48 -1.74 -10.29
C TYR A 75 -13.74 -2.57 -11.55
N PHE A 76 -12.73 -2.71 -12.42
CA PHE A 76 -12.86 -3.52 -13.63
C PHE A 76 -13.20 -4.98 -13.32
N ALA A 77 -12.55 -5.57 -12.32
CA ALA A 77 -12.85 -6.93 -11.89
C ALA A 77 -14.27 -7.05 -11.28
N ASP A 78 -14.74 -6.05 -10.53
CA ASP A 78 -16.13 -6.01 -10.07
C ASP A 78 -17.11 -5.96 -11.26
N GLU A 79 -16.87 -5.11 -12.26
CA GLU A 79 -17.75 -5.00 -13.44
C GLU A 79 -17.83 -6.30 -14.26
N ASN A 80 -16.72 -7.02 -14.41
CA ASN A 80 -16.66 -8.22 -15.26
C ASN A 80 -17.03 -9.52 -14.53
N PHE A 81 -16.72 -9.63 -13.24
CA PHE A 81 -16.89 -10.90 -12.50
C PHE A 81 -18.07 -10.87 -11.51
N ASN A 82 -18.60 -9.70 -11.14
CA ASN A 82 -19.76 -9.59 -10.24
C ASN A 82 -21.10 -9.56 -11.00
N THR A 83 -21.37 -10.63 -11.76
CA THR A 83 -22.56 -10.71 -12.63
C THR A 83 -23.89 -10.58 -11.87
N SER A 84 -23.93 -11.01 -10.60
CA SER A 84 -25.11 -10.90 -9.74
C SER A 84 -25.22 -9.55 -9.01
N ASN A 85 -24.32 -8.59 -9.26
CA ASN A 85 -24.20 -7.32 -8.54
C ASN A 85 -24.21 -7.50 -7.00
N SER A 86 -23.51 -8.53 -6.51
CA SER A 86 -23.45 -8.87 -5.10
C SER A 86 -22.65 -7.82 -4.32
N PRO A 87 -23.25 -7.15 -3.30
CA PRO A 87 -22.52 -6.24 -2.43
C PRO A 87 -21.40 -6.94 -1.65
N LYS A 88 -21.58 -8.23 -1.35
CA LYS A 88 -20.58 -9.05 -0.63
C LYS A 88 -19.33 -9.28 -1.48
N PHE A 89 -19.50 -9.60 -2.77
CA PHE A 89 -18.38 -9.76 -3.70
C PHE A 89 -17.56 -8.47 -3.79
N ARG A 90 -18.23 -7.36 -4.06
CA ARG A 90 -17.61 -6.03 -4.16
C ARG A 90 -16.82 -5.65 -2.91
N LYS A 91 -17.41 -5.85 -1.73
CA LYS A 91 -16.76 -5.55 -0.45
C LYS A 91 -15.52 -6.42 -0.23
N ASN A 92 -15.60 -7.71 -0.55
CA ASN A 92 -14.46 -8.62 -0.41
C ASN A 92 -13.33 -8.25 -1.37
N LEU A 93 -13.65 -7.94 -2.62
CA LEU A 93 -12.67 -7.52 -3.62
C LEU A 93 -11.96 -6.22 -3.23
N PHE A 94 -12.72 -5.22 -2.76
CA PHE A 94 -12.14 -3.99 -2.23
C PHE A 94 -11.25 -4.27 -1.00
N ASN A 95 -11.73 -5.05 -0.03
CA ASN A 95 -10.96 -5.35 1.17
C ASN A 95 -9.65 -6.06 0.84
N PHE A 96 -9.67 -7.00 -0.11
CA PHE A 96 -8.47 -7.70 -0.56
C PHE A 96 -7.46 -6.71 -1.17
N GLY A 97 -7.88 -5.90 -2.15
CA GLY A 97 -7.00 -4.92 -2.78
C GLY A 97 -6.50 -3.84 -1.81
N PHE A 98 -7.36 -3.39 -0.89
CA PHE A 98 -7.04 -2.42 0.14
C PHE A 98 -5.99 -2.96 1.12
N TRP A 99 -6.23 -4.12 1.73
CA TRP A 99 -5.29 -4.69 2.70
C TRP A 99 -3.99 -5.12 2.05
N PHE A 100 -4.02 -5.68 0.84
CA PHE A 100 -2.81 -5.96 0.07
C PHE A 100 -1.95 -4.70 -0.08
N SER A 101 -2.56 -3.59 -0.49
CA SER A 101 -1.86 -2.33 -0.73
C SER A 101 -1.42 -1.63 0.57
N VAL A 102 -2.16 -1.80 1.67
CA VAL A 102 -1.82 -1.26 3.01
C VAL A 102 -0.68 -2.05 3.66
N ILE A 103 -0.62 -3.36 3.47
CA ILE A 103 0.43 -4.22 4.04
C ILE A 103 1.74 -4.08 3.27
N LEU A 104 1.67 -3.88 1.95
CA LEU A 104 2.85 -3.87 1.08
C LEU A 104 3.98 -2.93 1.54
N PRO A 105 3.74 -1.67 1.98
CA PRO A 105 4.80 -0.80 2.50
C PRO A 105 5.58 -1.38 3.69
N PHE A 106 4.94 -2.21 4.52
CA PHE A 106 5.57 -2.83 5.68
C PHE A 106 6.49 -4.00 5.32
N SER A 107 6.46 -4.49 4.08
CA SER A 107 7.34 -5.56 3.62
C SER A 107 8.82 -5.23 3.79
N VAL A 108 9.20 -3.95 3.58
CA VAL A 108 10.58 -3.49 3.70
C VAL A 108 11.09 -3.55 5.15
N PRO A 109 10.46 -2.89 6.15
CA PRO A 109 10.91 -3.02 7.53
C PRO A 109 10.84 -4.48 8.04
N THR A 110 9.84 -5.26 7.64
CA THR A 110 9.77 -6.68 7.98
C THR A 110 10.96 -7.46 7.40
N TRP A 111 11.36 -7.19 6.16
CA TRP A 111 12.51 -7.83 5.53
C TRP A 111 13.81 -7.54 6.28
N ILE A 112 14.01 -6.31 6.76
CA ILE A 112 15.21 -5.95 7.56
C ILE A 112 15.27 -6.80 8.84
N VAL A 113 14.15 -6.93 9.56
CA VAL A 113 14.08 -7.77 10.77
C VAL A 113 14.39 -9.23 10.44
N ILE A 114 13.80 -9.78 9.37
CA ILE A 114 14.05 -11.16 8.94
C ILE A 114 15.54 -11.37 8.62
N ARG A 115 16.15 -10.46 7.86
CA ARG A 115 17.59 -10.53 7.53
C ARG A 115 18.45 -10.53 8.79
N TYR A 116 18.12 -9.67 9.75
CA TYR A 116 18.83 -9.59 11.03
C TYR A 116 18.76 -10.91 11.81
N LEU A 117 17.58 -11.53 11.89
CA LEU A 117 17.36 -12.81 12.59
C LEU A 117 18.00 -14.03 11.90
N ILE A 118 18.30 -13.95 10.61
CA ILE A 118 18.97 -15.03 9.86
C ILE A 118 20.50 -14.91 9.95
N THR A 119 21.01 -13.68 10.08
CA THR A 119 22.45 -13.38 10.02
C THR A 119 23.13 -13.39 11.40
N ASN A 120 22.36 -13.25 12.48
CA ASN A 120 22.81 -13.35 13.86
C ASN A 120 22.21 -14.59 14.53
#